data_AF-A0A7I7MVA6-F1
#
_entry.id   AF-A0A7I7MVA6-F1
#
_cell.length_a   1.000
_cell.length_b   1.000
_cell.length_c   1.000
_cell.angle_alpha   90.00
_cell.angle_beta   90.00
_cell.angle_gamma   90.00
#
_symmetry.space_group_name_H-M   'P 1'
#
loop_
_entity.id
_entity.type
_entity.pdbx_description
1 polymer ?
#
loop_
_entity_poly.entity_id
_entity_poly.type
_entity_poly.pdbx_seq_one_letter_code
_entity_poly.pdbx_strand_id
1 'polypeptide(L)'
;MQLRRGPAMLVNHDCALDKMNSRGEATIERLSFVKVHNLSTAPDHRQNLLRTNASQLKPFEAHYLGHVPGLGESYVVLSDPYHLPADYFGVEARSFPNLVAGEKRLAITNHDTRIGRLSDESLTLFRMKWNAYWTRTVPDE
;
A
#
# COMPACT_ATOMS: atom_id res chain seq x y z
N MET A 1 16.37 8.68 -14.37
CA MET A 1 15.71 7.94 -13.27
C MET A 1 15.05 6.71 -13.87
N GLN A 2 15.54 5.50 -13.58
CA GLN A 2 14.96 4.27 -14.13
C GLN A 2 13.70 3.92 -13.32
N LEU A 3 12.53 3.98 -13.95
CA LEU A 3 11.28 3.55 -13.34
C LEU A 3 11.39 2.07 -12.95
N ARG A 4 11.26 1.77 -11.65
CA ARG A 4 11.14 0.40 -11.15
C ARG A 4 9.88 -0.20 -11.79
N ARG A 5 10.06 -1.14 -12.72
CA ARG A 5 8.95 -1.86 -13.38
C ARG A 5 8.55 -3.06 -12.55
N GLY A 6 7.25 -3.33 -12.49
CA GLY A 6 6.68 -4.51 -11.82
C GLY A 6 5.50 -4.17 -10.93
N PRO A 7 4.86 -5.20 -10.34
CA PRO A 7 3.73 -5.01 -9.46
C PRO A 7 4.14 -4.32 -8.17
N ALA A 8 3.27 -3.43 -7.70
CA ALA A 8 3.51 -2.63 -6.50
C ALA A 8 2.19 -2.37 -5.77
N MET A 9 2.29 -2.18 -4.47
CA MET A 9 1.20 -1.74 -3.62
C MET A 9 1.35 -0.25 -3.33
N LEU A 10 0.34 0.54 -3.70
CA LEU A 10 0.22 1.94 -3.32
C LEU A 10 -0.09 2.03 -1.82
N VAL A 11 0.71 2.79 -1.08
CA VAL A 11 0.50 3.07 0.34
C VAL A 11 -0.14 4.45 0.46
N ASN A 12 -1.37 4.48 0.97
CA ASN A 12 -2.09 5.72 1.27
C ASN A 12 -2.54 5.73 2.75
N HIS A 13 -2.47 6.90 3.38
CA HIS A 13 -2.78 7.05 4.81
C HIS A 13 -4.26 7.38 5.09
N ASP A 14 -5.17 7.12 4.13
CA ASP A 14 -6.61 7.46 4.19
C ASP A 14 -6.98 8.93 4.54
N CYS A 15 -6.01 9.80 4.82
CA CYS A 15 -6.26 11.21 5.04
C CYS A 15 -6.57 11.88 3.71
N ALA A 16 -7.82 12.31 3.54
CA ALA A 16 -8.26 13.11 2.40
C ALA A 16 -7.90 14.60 2.58
N LEU A 17 -7.83 15.08 3.82
CA LEU A 17 -7.59 16.49 4.15
C LEU A 17 -6.16 16.95 3.81
N ASP A 18 -5.15 16.11 4.07
CA ASP A 18 -3.75 16.45 3.76
C ASP A 18 -3.44 16.47 2.26
N LYS A 19 -4.41 16.11 1.42
CA LYS A 19 -4.23 15.89 -0.02
C LYS A 19 -4.96 16.93 -0.85
N MET A 20 -5.60 17.92 -0.25
CA MET A 20 -6.32 18.97 -0.97
C MET A 20 -5.98 20.37 -0.48
N ASN A 21 -5.88 21.33 -1.40
CA ASN A 21 -5.80 22.75 -1.06
C ASN A 21 -7.19 23.34 -0.80
N SER A 22 -7.26 24.62 -0.42
CA SER A 22 -8.53 25.34 -0.19
C SER A 22 -9.42 25.47 -1.44
N ARG A 23 -8.89 25.17 -2.63
CA ARG A 23 -9.61 25.12 -3.91
C ARG A 23 -10.14 23.71 -4.25
N GLY A 24 -9.83 22.72 -3.42
CA GLY A 24 -10.24 21.32 -3.60
C GLY A 24 -9.43 20.57 -4.67
N GLU A 25 -8.23 21.06 -4.99
CA GLU A 25 -7.29 20.41 -5.92
C GLU A 25 -6.34 19.49 -5.17
N ALA A 26 -5.91 18.40 -5.81
CA ALA A 26 -4.96 17.47 -5.22
C ALA A 26 -3.57 18.13 -5.01
N THR A 27 -3.04 18.10 -3.79
CA THR A 27 -1.72 18.68 -3.43
C THR A 27 -0.62 17.62 -3.28
N ILE A 28 -0.92 16.36 -3.56
CA ILE A 28 0.03 15.27 -3.39
C ILE A 28 1.11 15.33 -4.49
N GLU A 29 2.35 15.61 -4.10
CA GLU A 29 3.46 15.66 -5.06
C GLU A 29 3.98 14.26 -5.41
N ARG A 30 3.93 13.34 -4.43
CA ARG A 30 4.50 12.00 -4.58
C ARG A 30 3.60 10.92 -3.98
N LEU A 31 3.51 9.81 -4.68
CA LEU A 31 2.85 8.59 -4.22
C LEU A 31 3.89 7.60 -3.68
N SER A 32 3.58 6.98 -2.55
CA SER A 32 4.43 5.98 -1.89
C SER A 32 4.03 4.58 -2.30
N PHE A 33 5.00 3.76 -2.67
CA PHE A 33 4.79 2.38 -3.11
C PHE A 33 5.72 1.42 -2.39
N VAL A 34 5.27 0.18 -2.25
CA VAL A 34 6.14 -0.97 -1.97
C VAL A 34 6.05 -1.99 -3.08
N LYS A 35 7.18 -2.62 -3.39
CA LYS A 35 7.23 -3.66 -4.42
C LYS A 35 6.51 -4.91 -3.93
N VAL A 36 5.70 -5.50 -4.81
CA VAL A 36 5.09 -6.81 -4.56
C VAL A 36 6.05 -7.89 -5.07
N HIS A 37 6.33 -8.86 -4.22
CA HIS A 37 7.20 -10.00 -4.49
C HIS A 37 6.36 -11.27 -4.57
N ASN A 38 6.66 -12.12 -5.56
CA ASN A 38 6.10 -13.46 -5.61
C ASN A 38 6.78 -14.32 -4.53
N LEU A 39 5.98 -14.94 -3.66
CA LEU A 39 6.48 -15.74 -2.54
C LEU A 39 7.30 -16.95 -3.02
N SER A 40 6.94 -17.56 -4.16
CA SER A 40 7.66 -18.72 -4.69
C SER A 40 9.11 -18.44 -5.06
N THR A 41 9.48 -17.16 -5.21
CA THR A 41 10.85 -16.73 -5.51
C THR A 41 11.71 -16.54 -4.25
N ALA A 42 11.10 -16.59 -3.07
CA ALA A 42 11.81 -16.49 -1.80
C ALA A 42 12.35 -17.87 -1.36
N PRO A 43 13.41 -17.92 -0.53
CA PRO A 43 13.87 -19.17 0.08
C PRO A 43 12.78 -19.87 0.89
N ASP A 44 12.73 -21.21 0.87
CA ASP A 44 11.66 -22.00 1.50
C ASP A 44 11.39 -21.65 2.96
N HIS A 45 12.45 -21.42 3.75
CA HIS A 45 12.30 -21.02 5.15
C HIS A 45 11.52 -19.69 5.29
N ARG A 46 11.74 -18.75 4.37
CA ARG A 46 11.06 -17.45 4.35
C ARG A 46 9.62 -17.61 3.88
N GLN A 47 9.37 -18.49 2.90
CA GLN A 47 8.00 -18.81 2.49
C GLN A 47 7.19 -19.36 3.66
N ASN A 48 7.74 -20.36 4.36
CA ASN A 48 7.08 -20.97 5.52
C ASN A 48 6.88 -19.97 6.66
N LEU A 49 7.90 -19.16 6.97
CA LEU A 49 7.80 -18.11 7.97
C LEU A 49 6.63 -17.16 7.67
N LEU A 50 6.52 -16.68 6.43
CA LEU A 50 5.48 -15.72 6.04
C LEU A 50 4.08 -16.34 6.03
N ARG A 51 3.94 -17.61 5.60
CA ARG A 51 2.67 -18.33 5.66
C ARG A 51 2.21 -18.58 7.09
N THR A 52 3.08 -19.11 7.94
CA THR A 52 2.77 -19.43 9.34
C THR A 52 2.42 -18.16 10.13
N ASN A 53 3.01 -17.03 9.78
CA ASN A 53 2.81 -15.75 10.46
C ASN A 53 1.93 -14.77 9.68
N ALA A 54 1.06 -15.28 8.80
CA ALA A 54 0.22 -14.47 7.92
C ALA A 54 -0.61 -13.41 8.67
N SER A 55 -1.18 -13.80 9.82
CA SER A 55 -2.00 -12.95 10.68
C SER A 55 -1.25 -12.38 11.89
N GLN A 56 0.06 -12.61 11.96
CA GLN A 56 0.87 -12.25 13.13
C GLN A 56 1.65 -10.97 12.86
N LEU A 57 1.93 -10.22 13.94
CA LEU A 57 2.67 -8.95 13.85
C LEU A 57 4.14 -9.15 13.47
N LYS A 58 4.77 -10.25 13.89
CA LYS A 58 6.08 -10.66 13.39
C LYS A 58 5.90 -11.56 12.16
N PRO A 59 6.82 -11.57 11.18
CA PRO A 59 7.95 -10.65 11.02
C PRO A 59 7.49 -9.20 10.77
N PHE A 60 8.20 -8.23 11.35
CA PHE A 60 7.87 -6.80 11.18
C PHE A 60 8.33 -6.28 9.80
N GLU A 61 9.35 -6.91 9.21
CA GLU A 61 9.95 -6.47 7.96
C GLU A 61 9.12 -6.83 6.71
N ALA A 62 8.09 -7.68 6.85
CA ALA A 62 7.32 -8.16 5.72
C ALA A 62 5.84 -8.37 6.05
N HIS A 63 5.00 -8.06 5.06
CA HIS A 63 3.57 -8.30 5.11
C HIS A 63 3.17 -9.32 4.05
N TYR A 64 2.50 -10.38 4.47
CA TYR A 64 2.01 -11.42 3.58
C TYR A 64 0.69 -10.98 2.95
N LEU A 65 0.58 -11.08 1.62
CA LEU A 65 -0.59 -10.63 0.87
C LEU A 65 -1.55 -11.77 0.53
N GLY A 66 -1.16 -13.03 0.74
CA GLY A 66 -1.92 -14.15 0.22
C GLY A 66 -1.80 -14.28 -1.29
N HIS A 67 -2.80 -14.90 -1.90
CA HIS A 67 -2.89 -15.03 -3.35
C HIS A 67 -3.44 -13.75 -3.97
N VAL A 68 -2.64 -13.09 -4.82
CA VAL A 68 -3.03 -11.88 -5.55
C VAL A 68 -3.35 -12.24 -7.00
N PRO A 69 -4.53 -11.87 -7.54
CA PRO A 69 -4.91 -12.20 -8.91
C PRO A 69 -3.87 -11.77 -9.94
N GLY A 70 -3.45 -12.70 -10.80
CA GLY A 70 -2.43 -12.46 -11.83
C GLY A 70 -0.97 -12.41 -11.34
N LEU A 71 -0.73 -12.41 -10.03
CA LEU A 71 0.63 -12.39 -9.45
C LEU A 71 0.96 -13.65 -8.65
N GLY A 72 -0.05 -14.39 -8.21
CA GLY A 72 0.11 -15.57 -7.37
C GLY A 72 0.28 -15.24 -5.90
N GLU A 73 0.78 -16.20 -5.13
CA GLU A 73 1.08 -16.01 -3.71
C GLU A 73 2.17 -14.95 -3.53
N SER A 74 1.88 -13.91 -2.75
CA SER A 74 2.66 -12.68 -2.76
C SER A 74 2.92 -12.11 -1.37
N TYR A 75 3.96 -11.28 -1.26
CA TYR A 75 4.28 -10.52 -0.05
C TYR A 75 4.93 -9.17 -0.42
N VAL A 76 5.01 -8.26 0.55
CA VAL A 76 5.74 -6.99 0.44
C VAL A 76 6.78 -6.87 1.54
N VAL A 77 7.87 -6.16 1.23
CA VAL A 77 8.93 -5.82 2.20
C VAL A 77 8.71 -4.38 2.65
N LEU A 78 8.62 -4.17 3.97
CA LEU A 78 8.23 -2.87 4.54
C LEU A 78 9.41 -1.89 4.64
N SER A 79 10.63 -2.40 4.49
CA SER A 79 11.87 -1.63 4.58
C SER A 79 12.27 -0.87 3.31
N ASP A 80 11.63 -1.15 2.17
CA ASP A 80 11.99 -0.57 0.87
C ASP A 80 10.80 0.14 0.20
N PRO A 81 10.20 1.16 0.86
CA PRO A 81 9.28 2.05 0.17
C PRO A 81 10.03 2.88 -0.87
N TYR A 82 9.36 3.18 -1.98
CA TYR A 82 9.84 4.12 -2.97
C TYR A 82 8.73 5.09 -3.38
N HIS A 83 9.13 6.26 -3.85
CA HIS A 83 8.19 7.34 -4.16
C HIS A 83 8.25 7.70 -5.63
N LEU A 84 7.10 7.86 -6.28
CA LEU A 84 6.98 8.32 -7.67
C LEU A 84 6.19 9.63 -7.73
N PRO A 85 6.50 10.55 -8.66
CA PRO A 85 5.69 11.75 -8.88
C PRO A 85 4.22 11.40 -9.13
N ALA A 86 3.31 12.13 -8.47
CA ALA A 86 1.87 11.93 -8.64
C ALA A 86 1.40 12.22 -10.08
N ASP A 87 2.07 13.15 -10.77
CA ASP A 87 1.76 13.56 -12.14
C ASP A 87 1.79 12.38 -13.14
N TYR A 88 2.60 11.35 -12.89
CA TYR A 88 2.65 10.14 -13.72
C TYR A 88 1.33 9.37 -13.74
N PHE A 89 0.47 9.60 -12.74
CA PHE A 89 -0.77 8.87 -12.52
C PHE A 89 -2.01 9.75 -12.79
N GLY A 90 -1.83 11.03 -13.13
CA GLY A 90 -2.95 11.94 -13.36
C GLY A 90 -3.89 12.00 -12.15
N VAL A 91 -3.34 12.26 -10.97
CA VAL A 91 -4.11 12.22 -9.72
C VAL A 91 -5.13 13.36 -9.67
N GLU A 92 -6.40 13.03 -9.41
CA GLU A 92 -7.50 13.98 -9.32
C GLU A 92 -8.33 13.77 -8.05
N ALA A 93 -8.92 14.84 -7.50
CA ALA A 93 -9.90 14.75 -6.42
C ALA A 93 -11.31 14.57 -7.01
N ARG A 94 -11.94 13.40 -6.80
CA ARG A 94 -13.26 13.07 -7.33
C ARG A 94 -14.26 12.75 -6.21
N SER A 95 -15.50 13.13 -6.42
CA SER A 95 -16.62 12.70 -5.57
C SER A 95 -17.07 11.31 -5.98
N PHE A 96 -17.40 10.47 -4.99
CA PHE A 96 -17.91 9.12 -5.23
C PHE A 96 -19.32 9.01 -4.64
N PRO A 97 -20.25 8.29 -5.30
CA PRO A 97 -21.66 8.22 -4.87
C PRO A 97 -21.85 7.64 -3.45
N ASN A 98 -20.89 6.86 -2.98
CA ASN A 98 -20.97 6.12 -1.72
C ASN A 98 -20.33 6.88 -0.55
N LEU A 99 -19.97 8.15 -0.75
CA LEU A 99 -19.32 8.99 0.25
C LEU A 99 -20.27 10.07 0.75
N VAL A 100 -19.92 10.65 1.90
CA VAL A 100 -20.65 11.79 2.45
C VAL A 100 -20.63 12.94 1.43
N ALA A 101 -21.75 13.67 1.31
CA ALA A 101 -21.84 14.80 0.39
C ALA A 101 -20.70 15.80 0.62
N GLY A 102 -19.95 16.11 -0.45
CA GLY A 102 -18.78 16.98 -0.39
C GLY A 102 -17.45 16.26 -0.10
N GLU A 103 -17.47 14.99 0.32
CA GLU A 103 -16.24 14.20 0.44
C GLU A 103 -15.70 13.88 -0.96
N LYS A 104 -14.43 14.23 -1.17
CA LYS A 104 -13.67 13.87 -2.35
C LYS A 104 -12.54 12.92 -1.96
N ARG A 105 -12.25 11.95 -2.83
CA ARG A 105 -11.10 11.07 -2.69
C ARG A 105 -10.22 11.17 -3.91
N LEU A 106 -8.94 10.85 -3.71
CA LEU A 106 -7.99 10.75 -4.81
C LEU A 106 -8.39 9.61 -5.75
N ALA A 107 -8.47 9.94 -7.03
CA ALA A 107 -8.58 9.01 -8.14
C ALA A 107 -7.32 9.10 -8.99
N ILE A 108 -6.90 7.96 -9.53
CA ILE A 108 -5.85 7.88 -10.55
C ILE A 108 -6.57 7.83 -11.90
N THR A 109 -6.17 8.68 -12.84
CA THR A 109 -6.82 8.76 -14.15
C THR A 109 -5.99 8.16 -15.27
N ASN A 110 -4.67 8.07 -15.07
CA ASN A 110 -3.74 7.48 -16.02
C ASN A 110 -3.12 6.20 -15.45
N HIS A 111 -2.95 5.19 -16.31
CA HIS A 111 -2.31 3.92 -15.94
C HIS A 111 -2.94 3.23 -14.72
N ASP A 112 -4.25 3.40 -14.52
CA ASP A 112 -4.98 2.74 -13.45
C ASP A 112 -5.12 1.24 -13.73
N THR A 113 -4.16 0.49 -13.21
CA THR A 113 -4.07 -0.97 -13.31
C THR A 113 -4.32 -1.63 -11.96
N ARG A 114 -5.02 -0.95 -11.05
CA ARG A 114 -5.32 -1.46 -9.71
C ARG A 114 -6.23 -2.69 -9.82
N ILE A 115 -5.77 -3.78 -9.23
CA ILE A 115 -6.49 -5.07 -9.19
C ILE A 115 -7.22 -5.32 -7.86
N GLY A 116 -6.99 -4.49 -6.84
CA GLY A 116 -7.63 -4.66 -5.54
C GLY A 116 -7.10 -3.72 -4.45
N ARG A 117 -7.59 -3.94 -3.23
CA ARG A 117 -7.14 -3.32 -1.99
C ARG A 117 -6.97 -4.38 -0.91
N LEU A 118 -6.19 -4.08 0.13
CA LEU A 118 -6.15 -4.90 1.33
C LEU A 118 -7.53 -4.97 1.98
N SER A 119 -7.87 -6.12 2.58
CA SER A 119 -8.97 -6.21 3.53
C SER A 119 -8.69 -5.33 4.74
N ASP A 120 -9.72 -4.95 5.48
CA ASP A 120 -9.56 -4.04 6.63
C ASP A 120 -8.68 -4.67 7.73
N GLU A 121 -8.78 -5.99 7.93
CA GLU A 121 -7.89 -6.76 8.81
C GLU A 121 -6.43 -6.71 8.34
N SER A 122 -6.19 -6.98 7.05
CA SER A 122 -4.85 -6.98 6.47
C SER A 122 -4.24 -5.57 6.45
N LEU A 123 -5.06 -4.54 6.21
CA LEU A 123 -4.67 -3.14 6.29
C LEU A 123 -4.28 -2.75 7.72
N THR A 124 -5.04 -3.19 8.72
CA THR A 124 -4.74 -2.96 10.14
C THR A 124 -3.41 -3.59 10.51
N LEU A 125 -3.22 -4.87 10.16
CA LEU A 125 -1.96 -5.57 10.40
C LEU A 125 -0.79 -4.91 9.68
N PHE A 126 -0.97 -4.53 8.41
CA PHE A 126 0.05 -3.81 7.64
C PHE A 126 0.46 -2.51 8.35
N ARG A 127 -0.49 -1.71 8.83
CA ARG A 127 -0.21 -0.46 9.56
C ARG A 127 0.56 -0.72 10.84
N MET A 128 0.16 -1.71 11.61
CA MET A 128 0.87 -2.09 12.84
C MET A 128 2.30 -2.53 12.54
N LYS A 129 2.50 -3.40 11.54
CA LYS A 129 3.83 -3.85 11.11
C LYS A 129 4.69 -2.70 10.61
N TRP A 130 4.12 -1.83 9.78
CA TRP A 130 4.83 -0.67 9.24
C TRP A 130 5.30 0.25 10.36
N ASN A 131 4.41 0.56 11.29
CA ASN A 131 4.73 1.41 12.43
C ASN A 131 5.79 0.76 13.33
N ALA A 132 5.63 -0.52 13.66
CA ALA A 132 6.58 -1.29 14.46
C ALA A 132 7.95 -1.40 13.80
N TYR A 133 8.01 -1.57 12.47
CA TYR A 133 9.26 -1.63 11.74
C TYR A 133 10.06 -0.32 11.85
N TRP A 134 9.41 0.83 11.66
CA TRP A 134 10.09 2.14 11.64
C TRP A 134 10.35 2.73 13.03
N THR A 135 9.43 2.52 13.98
CA THR A 135 9.52 3.12 15.32
C THR A 135 10.06 2.16 16.38
N ARG A 136 10.17 0.87 16.05
CA ARG A 136 10.45 -0.22 17.01
C ARG A 136 9.44 -0.27 18.17
N THR A 137 8.28 0.35 18.01
CA THR A 137 7.22 0.44 19.02
C THR A 137 6.00 -0.32 18.52
N VAL A 138 5.45 -1.20 19.35
CA VAL A 138 4.18 -1.86 19.10
C VAL A 138 3.12 -1.12 19.94
N PRO A 139 1.95 -0.75 19.38
CA PRO A 139 0.88 -0.16 20.18
C PRO A 139 0.50 -1.10 21.33
N ASP A 140 0.38 -0.55 22.54
CA ASP A 140 -0.20 -1.27 23.67
C ASP A 140 -1.69 -1.55 23.39
N GLU A 141 -2.18 -2.73 23.78
CA GLU A 141 -3.59 -3.15 23.61
C GLU A 141 -4.59 -2.27 24.37
#